data_AF-A0A1Q7XT07-F1
#
_entry.id   AF-A0A1Q7XT07-F1
#
_cell.length_a   1.000
_cell.length_b   1.000
_cell.length_c   1.000
_cell.angle_alpha   90.00
_cell.angle_beta   90.00
_cell.angle_gamma   90.00
#
_symmetry.space_group_name_H-M   'P 1'
#
loop_
_entity.id
_entity.type
_entity.pdbx_description
1 polymer ?
#
loop_
_entity_poly.entity_id
_entity_poly.type
_entity_poly.pdbx_seq_one_letter_code
_entity_poly.pdbx_strand_id
1 'polypeptide(L)'
;MTSRTSLPLCGIGLFLVIALALAVLKAPPDGLERGQLSQFLGRFHPLVVHLPIGLVLLVAALECAGFFRNRKHLQASASFVLTLAAFTAQIAVFLGWLLARSGGYEGRLVTRHMWGGVSLAAALILCCAVRESNVKLYGTALFATVCLMAWTSDQGGKLTHGEGFLTEFMPAKLRAVLGVPPPEKRHTPTINQVGISLVSASAPGNVSVTFFTSRVAPIFQDKCVQCHGAQKKKGKLRLDTFENVMRGGKDGVIVKPGDPSGSEVFRRITLPRDNKDAMPAEGKPGPTEAEIKVIEMWIALGASQSLAAEEVRGAPPLAPPMTASPPLTADYRPRSDKIQALQSELGVRLVPRSQNPTDGLILRTVSVRERCDDAALVKLAPVASLIVDAELARTKVTDGGLKTLSTFSNLRSLDLSHTAITSVGVRLLSRLDKLETLNLTATGVDDTGVALLRHKARLKRLYLFETKCTVHSELQTEKQKR
;
A
#
# COMPACT_ATOMS: atom_id res chain seq x y z
N MET A 1 36.58 16.37 -29.70
CA MET A 1 35.38 17.17 -30.05
C MET A 1 34.57 17.41 -28.79
N THR A 2 34.99 18.32 -27.91
CA THR A 2 34.37 18.47 -26.58
C THR A 2 34.63 19.87 -26.04
N SER A 3 33.57 20.69 -25.88
CA SER A 3 33.38 21.66 -24.76
C SER A 3 32.37 22.80 -25.06
N ARG A 4 31.93 23.03 -26.31
CA ARG A 4 31.07 24.21 -26.61
C ARG A 4 29.55 24.00 -26.49
N THR A 5 29.06 22.77 -26.41
CA THR A 5 27.61 22.50 -26.42
C THR A 5 26.97 22.48 -25.03
N SER A 6 27.73 22.33 -23.93
CA SER A 6 27.21 22.21 -22.56
C SER A 6 26.88 23.55 -21.88
N LEU A 7 27.61 24.63 -22.19
CA LEU A 7 27.35 25.97 -21.66
C LEU A 7 25.96 26.53 -21.99
N PRO A 8 25.46 26.50 -23.25
CA PRO A 8 24.14 27.06 -23.58
C PRO A 8 23.00 26.28 -22.92
N LEU A 9 23.15 24.97 -22.75
CA LEU A 9 22.17 24.11 -22.06
C LEU A 9 22.06 24.44 -20.56
N CYS A 10 23.19 24.69 -19.88
CA CYS A 10 23.18 25.10 -18.47
C CYS A 10 22.56 26.49 -18.28
N GLY A 11 22.81 27.42 -19.22
CA GLY A 11 22.22 28.77 -19.19
C GLY A 11 20.69 28.75 -19.34
N ILE A 12 20.16 27.99 -20.30
CA ILE A 12 18.72 27.79 -20.48
C ILE A 12 18.11 27.11 -19.25
N GLY A 13 18.78 26.07 -18.74
CA GLY A 13 18.35 25.37 -17.54
C GLY A 13 18.26 26.29 -16.32
N LEU A 14 19.27 27.14 -16.08
CA LEU A 14 19.28 28.09 -14.97
C LEU A 14 18.14 29.11 -15.09
N PHE A 15 17.92 29.65 -16.29
CA PHE A 15 16.80 30.56 -16.55
C PHE A 15 15.45 29.90 -16.20
N LEU A 16 15.24 28.64 -16.61
CA LEU A 16 14.02 27.90 -16.29
C LEU A 16 13.85 27.65 -14.79
N VAL A 17 14.93 27.33 -14.05
CA VAL A 17 14.86 27.20 -12.59
C VAL A 17 14.42 28.52 -11.96
N ILE A 18 15.01 29.64 -12.38
CA ILE A 18 14.69 30.97 -11.84
C ILE A 18 13.23 31.32 -12.15
N ALA A 19 12.78 31.08 -13.38
CA ALA A 19 11.38 31.30 -13.77
C ALA A 19 10.41 30.47 -12.91
N LEU A 20 10.72 29.20 -12.65
CA LEU A 20 9.92 28.32 -11.80
C LEU A 20 9.95 28.77 -10.33
N ALA A 21 11.10 29.19 -9.81
CA ALA A 21 11.22 29.73 -8.46
C ALA A 21 10.37 31.01 -8.30
N LEU A 22 10.39 31.91 -9.29
CA LEU A 22 9.55 33.10 -9.31
C LEU A 22 8.06 32.75 -9.41
N ALA A 23 7.69 31.72 -10.18
CA ALA A 23 6.32 31.23 -10.26
C ALA A 23 5.84 30.69 -8.90
N VAL A 24 6.69 29.94 -8.18
CA VAL A 24 6.41 29.46 -6.82
C VAL A 24 6.19 30.62 -5.85
N LEU A 25 7.04 31.65 -5.91
CA LEU A 25 6.95 32.82 -5.03
C LEU A 25 5.70 33.67 -5.29
N LYS A 26 5.41 33.96 -6.56
CA LYS A 26 4.29 34.83 -6.95
C LYS A 26 2.93 34.12 -6.91
N ALA A 27 2.92 32.80 -7.08
CA ALA A 27 1.71 32.00 -7.16
C ALA A 27 1.83 30.71 -6.33
N PRO A 28 1.88 30.80 -4.99
CA PRO A 28 1.95 29.65 -4.12
C PRO A 28 0.66 28.82 -4.16
N PRO A 29 0.71 27.53 -3.75
CA PRO A 29 -0.48 26.71 -3.61
C PRO A 29 -1.40 27.28 -2.52
N ASP A 30 -2.61 27.63 -2.93
CA ASP A 30 -3.61 28.33 -2.11
C ASP A 30 -4.90 27.52 -1.91
N GLY A 31 -4.84 26.21 -2.20
CA GLY A 31 -5.97 25.29 -2.01
C GLY A 31 -7.12 25.47 -2.99
N LEU A 32 -7.02 26.37 -3.97
CA LEU A 32 -8.07 26.58 -4.98
C LEU A 32 -7.92 25.65 -6.17
N GLU A 33 -9.04 25.10 -6.64
CA GLU A 33 -9.07 24.36 -7.90
C GLU A 33 -9.16 25.35 -9.08
N ARG A 34 -8.37 25.11 -10.12
CA ARG A 34 -8.28 25.97 -11.32
C ARG A 34 -8.41 25.14 -12.60
N GLY A 35 -8.51 25.82 -13.75
CA GLY A 35 -8.90 25.29 -15.07
C GLY A 35 -8.50 23.84 -15.41
N GLN A 36 -9.40 23.15 -16.13
CA GLN A 36 -9.33 21.72 -16.43
C GLN A 36 -8.01 21.28 -17.07
N LEU A 37 -7.45 22.08 -17.99
CA LEU A 37 -6.19 21.77 -18.65
C LEU A 37 -4.99 21.75 -17.68
N SER A 38 -4.94 22.70 -16.73
CA SER A 38 -3.88 22.75 -15.73
C SER A 38 -3.95 21.55 -14.78
N GLN A 39 -5.16 21.13 -14.40
CA GLN A 39 -5.37 19.92 -13.60
C GLN A 39 -4.97 18.67 -14.37
N PHE A 40 -5.38 18.57 -15.63
CA PHE A 40 -5.05 17.44 -16.50
C PHE A 40 -3.53 17.28 -16.63
N LEU A 41 -2.81 18.34 -17.01
CA LEU A 41 -1.35 18.30 -17.15
C LEU A 41 -0.65 18.04 -15.81
N GLY A 42 -1.09 18.68 -14.72
CA GLY A 42 -0.50 18.48 -13.40
C GLY A 42 -0.57 17.03 -12.91
N ARG A 43 -1.61 16.27 -13.30
CA ARG A 43 -1.75 14.84 -12.94
C ARG A 43 -0.65 13.94 -13.51
N PHE A 44 0.14 14.41 -14.48
CA PHE A 44 1.32 13.68 -14.97
C PHE A 44 2.56 13.86 -14.09
N HIS A 45 2.53 14.74 -13.08
CA HIS A 45 3.69 14.95 -12.19
C HIS A 45 4.19 13.64 -11.53
N PRO A 46 3.33 12.76 -10.95
CA PRO A 46 3.78 11.49 -10.40
C PRO A 46 4.39 10.56 -11.44
N LEU A 47 3.99 10.65 -12.72
CA LEU A 47 4.62 9.87 -13.78
C LEU A 47 6.05 10.38 -14.05
N VAL A 48 6.19 11.69 -14.25
CA VAL A 48 7.46 12.31 -14.65
C VAL A 48 8.49 12.31 -13.53
N VAL A 49 8.08 12.42 -12.25
CA VAL A 49 9.01 12.52 -11.11
C VAL A 49 9.90 11.27 -10.92
N HIS A 50 9.47 10.10 -11.40
CA HIS A 50 10.29 8.88 -11.33
C HIS A 50 11.54 8.95 -12.22
N LEU A 51 11.48 9.70 -13.32
CA LEU A 51 12.60 9.86 -14.25
C LEU A 51 13.81 10.56 -13.60
N PRO A 52 13.72 11.80 -13.09
CA PRO A 52 14.86 12.45 -12.48
C PRO A 52 15.38 11.70 -11.24
N ILE A 53 14.50 11.07 -10.45
CA ILE A 53 14.93 10.25 -9.28
C ILE A 53 15.81 9.08 -9.73
N GLY A 54 15.33 8.28 -10.69
CA GLY A 54 16.08 7.14 -11.22
C GLY A 54 17.39 7.58 -11.90
N LEU A 55 17.36 8.67 -12.66
CA LEU A 55 18.53 9.20 -13.36
C LEU A 55 19.58 9.75 -12.39
N VAL A 56 19.21 10.45 -11.31
CA VAL A 56 20.15 10.91 -10.27
C VAL A 56 20.88 9.74 -9.62
N LEU A 57 20.14 8.69 -9.23
CA LEU A 57 20.74 7.48 -8.66
C LEU A 57 21.63 6.76 -9.67
N LEU A 58 21.24 6.72 -10.94
CA LEU A 58 22.04 6.16 -12.01
C LEU A 58 23.34 6.94 -12.23
N VAL A 59 23.31 8.28 -12.20
CA VAL A 59 24.54 9.11 -12.26
C VAL A 59 25.46 8.75 -11.10
N ALA A 60 24.96 8.72 -9.87
CA ALA A 60 25.76 8.37 -8.70
C ALA A 60 26.40 6.97 -8.83
N ALA A 61 25.65 5.99 -9.33
CA ALA A 61 26.16 4.64 -9.58
C ALA A 61 27.23 4.60 -10.68
N LEU A 62 27.02 5.32 -11.79
CA LEU A 62 27.97 5.42 -12.90
C LEU A 62 29.26 6.11 -12.48
N GLU A 63 29.20 7.16 -11.67
CA GLU A 63 30.38 7.85 -11.12
C GLU A 63 31.17 6.94 -10.18
N CYS A 64 30.49 6.24 -9.26
CA CYS A 64 31.15 5.26 -8.38
C CYS A 64 31.82 4.15 -9.19
N ALA A 65 31.11 3.56 -10.16
CA ALA A 65 31.65 2.49 -10.99
C ALA A 65 32.80 2.97 -11.89
N GLY A 66 32.70 4.19 -12.43
CA GLY A 66 33.74 4.83 -13.23
C GLY A 66 35.02 5.08 -12.42
N PHE A 67 34.87 5.50 -11.15
CA PHE A 67 35.98 5.73 -10.23
C PHE A 67 36.67 4.41 -9.82
N PHE A 68 35.92 3.40 -9.36
CA PHE A 68 36.51 2.14 -8.87
C PHE A 68 37.11 1.26 -9.97
N ARG A 69 36.65 1.37 -11.21
CA ARG A 69 37.09 0.49 -12.31
C ARG A 69 37.84 1.22 -13.43
N ASN A 70 38.18 2.49 -13.22
CA ASN A 70 38.89 3.37 -14.18
C ASN A 70 38.32 3.32 -15.61
N ARG A 71 36.99 3.25 -15.74
CA ARG A 71 36.31 3.08 -17.05
C ARG A 71 35.82 4.42 -17.58
N LYS A 72 36.62 5.05 -18.46
CA LYS A 72 36.31 6.34 -19.11
C LYS A 72 34.96 6.37 -19.84
N HIS A 73 34.51 5.24 -20.38
CA HIS A 73 33.20 5.14 -21.04
C HIS A 73 32.02 5.34 -20.08
N LEU A 74 32.11 4.87 -18.83
CA LEU A 74 31.05 5.05 -17.83
C LEU A 74 30.94 6.53 -17.39
N GLN A 75 32.08 7.21 -17.29
CA GLN A 75 32.13 8.65 -16.99
C GLN A 75 31.54 9.50 -18.14
N ALA A 76 31.72 9.08 -19.39
CA ALA A 76 31.07 9.73 -20.53
C ALA A 76 29.54 9.54 -20.49
N SER A 77 29.07 8.32 -20.19
CA SER A 77 27.65 8.04 -20.01
C SER A 77 27.02 8.86 -18.88
N ALA A 78 27.71 9.02 -17.75
CA ALA A 78 27.21 9.80 -16.61
C ALA A 78 26.94 11.27 -16.97
N SER A 79 27.70 11.87 -17.89
CA SER A 79 27.46 13.25 -18.37
C SER A 79 26.12 13.39 -19.11
N PHE A 80 25.85 12.45 -20.02
CA PHE A 80 24.58 12.39 -20.75
C PHE A 80 23.40 12.17 -19.80
N VAL A 81 23.52 11.21 -18.89
CA VAL A 81 22.47 10.89 -17.91
C VAL A 81 22.21 12.07 -16.98
N LEU A 82 23.24 12.80 -16.54
CA LEU A 82 23.10 13.99 -15.70
C LEU A 82 22.34 15.12 -16.41
N THR A 83 22.62 15.36 -17.68
CA THR A 83 21.89 16.35 -18.49
C THR A 83 20.41 15.97 -18.64
N LEU A 84 20.13 14.69 -18.89
CA LEU A 84 18.77 14.18 -18.98
C LEU A 84 18.03 14.27 -17.63
N ALA A 85 18.73 14.01 -16.52
CA ALA A 85 18.19 14.17 -15.16
C ALA A 85 17.80 15.64 -14.91
N ALA A 86 18.66 16.59 -15.26
CA ALA A 86 18.39 18.01 -15.10
C ALA A 86 17.18 18.46 -15.93
N PHE A 87 17.09 18.02 -17.18
CA PHE A 87 15.96 18.35 -18.07
C PHE A 87 14.63 17.80 -17.54
N THR A 88 14.60 16.52 -17.17
CA THR A 88 13.38 15.86 -16.65
C THR A 88 12.97 16.42 -15.28
N ALA A 89 13.92 16.85 -14.44
CA ALA A 89 13.63 17.53 -13.18
C ALA A 89 12.89 18.85 -13.39
N GLN A 90 13.24 19.63 -14.42
CA GLN A 90 12.54 20.89 -14.73
C GLN A 90 11.08 20.67 -15.12
N ILE A 91 10.84 19.65 -15.97
CA ILE A 91 9.48 19.26 -16.34
C ILE A 91 8.71 18.79 -15.10
N ALA A 92 9.33 17.99 -14.24
CA ALA A 92 8.70 17.50 -13.02
C ALA A 92 8.30 18.66 -12.09
N VAL A 93 9.17 19.66 -11.89
CA VAL A 93 8.89 20.84 -11.06
C VAL A 93 7.74 21.67 -11.66
N PHE A 94 7.73 21.90 -12.97
CA PHE A 94 6.66 22.62 -13.65
C PHE A 94 5.30 21.92 -13.49
N LEU A 95 5.24 20.61 -13.78
CA LEU A 95 4.01 19.82 -13.61
C LEU A 95 3.58 19.76 -12.14
N GLY A 96 4.53 19.69 -11.21
CA GLY A 96 4.28 19.71 -9.77
C GLY A 96 3.66 21.04 -9.31
N TRP A 97 4.16 22.16 -9.82
CA TRP A 97 3.57 23.48 -9.58
C TRP A 97 2.14 23.59 -10.12
N LEU A 98 1.89 23.11 -11.35
CA LEU A 98 0.53 23.03 -11.91
C LEU A 98 -0.39 22.16 -11.04
N LEU A 99 0.08 21.01 -10.59
CA LEU A 99 -0.68 20.09 -9.75
C LEU A 99 -1.02 20.71 -8.39
N ALA A 100 -0.05 21.37 -7.75
CA ALA A 100 -0.24 22.02 -6.46
C ALA A 100 -1.25 23.18 -6.54
N ARG A 101 -1.18 23.98 -7.62
CA ARG A 101 -2.01 25.18 -7.82
C ARG A 101 -3.44 24.88 -8.31
N SER A 102 -3.67 23.70 -8.88
CA SER A 102 -4.96 23.33 -9.47
C SER A 102 -5.65 22.16 -8.76
N GLY A 103 -4.92 21.41 -7.91
CA GLY A 103 -5.40 20.19 -7.27
C GLY A 103 -5.94 20.35 -5.84
N GLY A 104 -6.10 21.58 -5.33
CA GLY A 104 -6.62 21.85 -3.98
C GLY A 104 -5.63 21.56 -2.85
N TYR A 105 -4.33 21.55 -3.14
CA TYR A 105 -3.26 21.37 -2.16
C TYR A 105 -2.92 22.70 -1.49
N GLU A 106 -2.63 22.66 -0.18
CA GLU A 106 -2.25 23.83 0.61
C GLU A 106 -1.40 23.39 1.81
N GLY A 107 -0.63 24.31 2.39
CA GLY A 107 0.06 24.10 3.66
C GLY A 107 1.58 23.88 3.54
N ARG A 108 2.24 23.91 4.70
CA ARG A 108 3.70 23.96 4.81
C ARG A 108 4.39 22.75 4.17
N LEU A 109 3.79 21.57 4.25
CA LEU A 109 4.36 20.34 3.68
C LEU A 109 4.42 20.41 2.14
N VAL A 110 3.35 20.88 1.50
CA VAL A 110 3.28 21.07 0.04
C VAL A 110 4.30 22.12 -0.40
N THR A 111 4.35 23.26 0.29
CA THR A 111 5.33 24.33 0.00
C THR A 111 6.77 23.85 0.16
N ARG A 112 7.07 23.07 1.22
CA ARG A 112 8.40 22.50 1.47
C ARG A 112 8.81 21.51 0.38
N HIS A 113 7.91 20.62 -0.03
CA HIS A 113 8.17 19.68 -1.11
C HIS A 113 8.43 20.40 -2.44
N MET A 114 7.65 21.45 -2.74
CA MET A 114 7.80 22.23 -3.97
C MET A 114 9.16 22.95 -4.04
N TRP A 115 9.58 23.58 -2.93
CA TRP A 115 10.92 24.17 -2.84
C TRP A 115 12.03 23.12 -2.91
N GLY A 116 11.85 21.95 -2.29
CA GLY A 116 12.77 20.82 -2.44
C GLY A 116 12.97 20.43 -3.92
N GLY A 117 11.88 20.38 -4.70
CA GLY A 117 11.94 20.13 -6.14
C GLY A 117 12.70 21.21 -6.92
N VAL A 118 12.43 22.50 -6.65
CA VAL A 118 13.14 23.63 -7.29
C VAL A 118 14.63 23.59 -6.94
N SER A 119 14.97 23.36 -5.67
CA SER A 119 16.36 23.23 -5.21
C SER A 119 17.06 22.04 -5.85
N LEU A 120 16.37 20.92 -6.04
CA LEU A 120 16.93 19.73 -6.71
C LEU A 120 17.23 20.01 -8.19
N ALA A 121 16.33 20.70 -8.89
CA ALA A 121 16.57 21.13 -10.28
C ALA A 121 17.76 22.09 -10.38
N ALA A 122 17.88 23.06 -9.45
CA ALA A 122 19.02 23.97 -9.36
C ALA A 122 20.34 23.21 -9.12
N ALA A 123 20.34 22.26 -8.18
CA ALA A 123 21.52 21.46 -7.85
C ALA A 123 21.97 20.58 -9.02
N LEU A 124 21.04 20.04 -9.81
CA LEU A 124 21.34 19.30 -11.03
C LEU A 124 21.99 20.18 -12.11
N ILE A 125 21.50 21.41 -12.31
CA ILE A 125 22.13 22.38 -13.21
C ILE A 125 23.53 22.76 -12.73
N LEU A 126 23.70 22.99 -11.42
CA LEU A 126 25.02 23.23 -10.83
C LEU A 126 25.97 22.06 -11.11
N CYS A 127 25.52 20.82 -10.87
CA CYS A 127 26.28 19.61 -11.18
C CYS A 127 26.70 19.56 -12.66
N CYS A 128 25.82 19.90 -13.61
CA CYS A 128 26.19 20.00 -15.03
C CYS A 128 27.29 21.04 -15.28
N ALA A 129 27.18 22.22 -14.66
CA ALA A 129 28.09 23.34 -14.90
C ALA A 129 29.50 23.11 -14.32
N VAL A 130 29.61 22.47 -13.15
CA VAL A 130 30.89 22.30 -12.44
C VAL A 130 31.61 20.98 -12.77
N ARG A 131 30.94 20.06 -13.47
CA ARG A 131 31.47 18.71 -13.78
C ARG A 131 32.85 18.72 -14.44
N GLU A 132 33.03 19.56 -15.46
CA GLU A 132 34.28 19.62 -16.25
C GLU A 132 35.32 20.58 -15.65
N SER A 133 34.87 21.57 -14.87
CA SER A 133 35.73 22.64 -14.35
C SER A 133 36.30 22.35 -12.97
N ASN A 134 35.57 21.64 -12.10
CA ASN A 134 36.00 21.36 -10.73
C ASN A 134 35.43 20.02 -10.20
N VAL A 135 36.23 18.95 -10.32
CA VAL A 135 35.84 17.58 -9.94
C VAL A 135 35.51 17.44 -8.45
N LYS A 136 36.23 18.16 -7.57
CA LYS A 136 35.95 18.12 -6.12
C LYS A 136 34.59 18.76 -5.83
N LEU A 137 34.35 19.95 -6.38
CA LEU A 137 33.06 20.64 -6.25
C LEU A 137 31.93 19.80 -6.83
N TYR A 138 32.13 19.19 -8.01
CA TYR A 138 31.18 18.28 -8.63
C TYR A 138 30.82 17.09 -7.72
N GLY A 139 31.81 16.39 -7.17
CA GLY A 139 31.57 15.25 -6.27
C GLY A 139 30.77 15.65 -5.03
N THR A 140 31.12 16.79 -4.41
CA THR A 140 30.37 17.32 -3.26
C THR A 140 28.95 17.74 -3.63
N ALA A 141 28.77 18.41 -4.77
CA ALA A 141 27.48 18.85 -5.26
C ALA A 141 26.58 17.64 -5.62
N LEU A 142 27.13 16.59 -6.22
CA LEU A 142 26.40 15.36 -6.54
C LEU A 142 25.94 14.66 -5.27
N PHE A 143 26.81 14.52 -4.28
CA PHE A 143 26.44 13.93 -2.99
C PHE A 143 25.33 14.72 -2.29
N ALA A 144 25.46 16.04 -2.24
CA ALA A 144 24.43 16.92 -1.72
C ALA A 144 23.11 16.80 -2.51
N THR A 145 23.20 16.66 -3.84
CA THR A 145 22.03 16.45 -4.73
C THR A 145 21.31 15.14 -4.41
N VAL A 146 22.04 14.04 -4.17
CA VAL A 146 21.44 12.74 -3.78
C VAL A 146 20.75 12.85 -2.42
N CYS A 147 21.37 13.52 -1.45
CA CYS A 147 20.76 13.75 -0.13
C CYS A 147 19.50 14.62 -0.22
N LEU A 148 19.56 15.70 -1.00
CA LEU A 148 18.43 16.58 -1.26
C LEU A 148 17.29 15.85 -1.98
N MET A 149 17.62 14.98 -2.94
CA MET A 149 16.66 14.13 -3.64
C MET A 149 15.96 13.21 -2.62
N ALA A 150 16.71 12.48 -1.78
CA ALA A 150 16.14 11.59 -0.77
C ALA A 150 15.20 12.34 0.19
N TRP A 151 15.61 13.51 0.66
CA TRP A 151 14.77 14.35 1.52
C TRP A 151 13.51 14.84 0.79
N THR A 152 13.63 15.30 -0.45
CA THR A 152 12.50 15.78 -1.26
C THR A 152 11.52 14.65 -1.59
N SER A 153 12.03 13.44 -1.87
CA SER A 153 11.24 12.23 -2.10
C SER A 153 10.48 11.79 -0.84
N ASP A 154 11.08 11.88 0.35
CA ASP A 154 10.37 11.66 1.62
C ASP A 154 9.20 12.63 1.80
N GLN A 155 9.39 13.93 1.49
CA GLN A 155 8.30 14.91 1.53
C GLN A 155 7.17 14.55 0.54
N GLY A 156 7.53 14.10 -0.66
CA GLY A 156 6.56 13.65 -1.66
C GLY A 156 5.77 12.43 -1.18
N GLY A 157 6.45 11.45 -0.58
CA GLY A 157 5.83 10.28 0.04
C GLY A 157 4.87 10.65 1.18
N LYS A 158 5.22 11.65 2.01
CA LYS A 158 4.35 12.15 3.07
C LYS A 158 3.05 12.78 2.54
N LEU A 159 3.10 13.40 1.36
CA LEU A 159 1.91 13.97 0.71
C LEU A 159 0.95 12.90 0.17
N THR A 160 1.47 11.75 -0.28
CA THR A 160 0.65 10.69 -0.90
C THR A 160 0.26 9.57 0.05
N HIS A 161 1.12 9.22 0.99
CA HIS A 161 0.96 8.07 1.89
C HIS A 161 0.85 8.45 3.38
N GLY A 162 1.00 9.74 3.72
CA GLY A 162 0.94 10.23 5.09
C GLY A 162 2.29 10.24 5.81
N GLU A 163 2.31 10.82 7.00
CA GLU A 163 3.54 10.91 7.80
C GLU A 163 4.03 9.54 8.25
N GLY A 164 5.36 9.38 8.32
CA GLY A 164 5.97 8.16 8.84
C GLY A 164 6.03 6.98 7.86
N PHE A 165 5.50 7.09 6.64
CA PHE A 165 5.44 5.98 5.66
C PHE A 165 6.77 5.24 5.45
N LEU A 166 7.88 5.96 5.20
CA LEU A 166 9.19 5.34 5.02
C LEU A 166 9.76 4.73 6.31
N THR A 167 9.38 5.28 7.45
CA THR A 167 9.90 4.90 8.77
C THR A 167 9.03 3.88 9.49
N GLU A 168 7.81 3.60 9.02
CA GLU A 168 6.80 2.74 9.65
C GLU A 168 7.32 1.30 9.84
N PHE A 169 8.12 0.82 8.89
CA PHE A 169 8.69 -0.53 8.90
C PHE A 169 10.19 -0.55 9.18
N MET A 170 10.77 0.56 9.68
CA MET A 170 12.20 0.65 9.97
C MET A 170 12.63 -0.35 11.07
N PRO A 171 13.69 -1.15 10.88
CA PRO A 171 14.17 -2.10 11.88
C PRO A 171 14.51 -1.42 13.22
N ALA A 172 14.23 -2.07 14.35
CA ALA A 172 14.43 -1.50 15.69
C ALA A 172 15.87 -1.02 15.96
N LYS A 173 16.87 -1.78 15.49
CA LYS A 173 18.29 -1.40 15.59
C LYS A 173 18.59 -0.09 14.85
N LEU A 174 18.02 0.08 13.66
CA LEU A 174 18.21 1.28 12.84
C LEU A 174 17.47 2.49 13.42
N ARG A 175 16.29 2.28 14.02
CA ARG A 175 15.55 3.32 14.75
C ARG A 175 16.34 3.89 15.92
N ALA A 176 16.94 3.01 16.72
CA ALA A 176 17.77 3.42 17.86
C ALA A 176 18.97 4.26 17.41
N VAL A 177 19.63 3.86 16.32
CA VAL A 177 20.78 4.60 15.76
C VAL A 177 20.37 5.96 15.19
N LEU A 178 19.23 6.05 14.51
CA LEU A 178 18.77 7.29 13.86
C LEU A 178 17.90 8.17 14.77
N GLY A 179 17.70 7.80 16.05
CA GLY A 179 16.87 8.55 16.99
C GLY A 179 15.41 8.69 16.57
N VAL A 180 14.90 7.76 15.74
CA VAL A 180 13.52 7.80 15.26
C VAL A 180 12.62 7.12 16.28
N PRO A 181 11.57 7.80 16.78
CA PRO A 181 10.67 7.22 17.76
C PRO A 181 10.03 5.93 17.22
N PRO A 182 9.69 4.97 18.09
CA PRO A 182 8.95 3.79 17.67
C PRO A 182 7.67 4.23 16.93
N PRO A 183 7.25 3.47 15.89
CA PRO A 183 6.09 3.83 15.10
C PRO A 183 4.94 3.93 16.09
N GLU A 184 4.31 5.10 16.14
CA GLU A 184 3.03 5.23 16.84
C GLU A 184 2.17 4.12 16.25
N LYS A 185 1.77 3.15 17.07
CA LYS A 185 0.94 2.03 16.61
C LYS A 185 -0.19 2.70 15.84
N ARG A 186 -0.26 2.49 14.52
CA ARG A 186 -1.45 2.86 13.75
C ARG A 186 -2.58 2.29 14.56
N HIS A 187 -3.43 3.17 15.10
CA HIS A 187 -4.47 2.81 16.05
C HIS A 187 -5.33 1.73 15.39
N THR A 188 -4.95 0.47 15.57
CA THR A 188 -5.91 -0.60 15.75
C THR A 188 -6.60 -0.13 17.02
N PRO A 189 -7.89 0.19 17.00
CA PRO A 189 -8.60 0.48 18.22
C PRO A 189 -8.61 -0.82 19.02
N THR A 190 -7.54 -1.05 19.77
CA THR A 190 -7.62 -1.80 21.00
C THR A 190 -8.22 -0.78 21.94
N ILE A 191 -9.45 -1.05 22.37
CA ILE A 191 -10.32 -0.17 23.15
C ILE A 191 -9.66 0.40 24.43
N ASN A 192 -8.45 -0.04 24.79
CA ASN A 192 -7.84 0.22 26.09
C ASN A 192 -6.65 1.20 26.11
N GLN A 193 -6.24 1.84 25.01
CA GLN A 193 -5.18 2.86 25.07
C GLN A 193 -5.42 4.02 24.10
N VAL A 194 -6.33 4.92 24.46
CA VAL A 194 -6.26 6.33 24.02
C VAL A 194 -5.72 7.13 25.19
N GLY A 195 -4.50 7.65 25.03
CA GLY A 195 -3.90 8.61 25.95
C GLY A 195 -4.74 9.88 25.96
N ILE A 196 -5.48 10.07 27.03
CA ILE A 196 -6.19 11.28 27.39
C ILE A 196 -5.12 12.35 27.63
N SER A 197 -5.05 13.37 26.77
CA SER A 197 -4.50 14.67 27.18
C SER A 197 -5.48 15.25 28.18
N LEU A 198 -5.21 14.97 29.46
CA LEU A 198 -5.94 15.45 30.61
C LEU A 198 -5.87 16.98 30.64
N VAL A 199 -6.92 17.63 30.15
CA VAL A 199 -7.32 18.91 30.74
C VAL A 199 -7.79 18.56 32.16
N SER A 200 -7.01 19.00 33.15
CA SER A 200 -7.36 18.85 34.56
C SER A 200 -8.71 19.48 34.85
N ALA A 201 -9.69 18.64 35.19
CA ALA A 201 -10.84 19.01 36.00
C ALA A 201 -11.39 17.74 36.67
N SER A 202 -10.90 17.49 37.89
CA SER A 202 -11.64 16.92 39.03
C SER A 202 -12.97 16.18 38.76
N ALA A 203 -12.94 14.85 38.73
CA ALA A 203 -13.90 13.90 39.35
C ALA A 203 -13.66 12.45 38.86
N PRO A 204 -13.90 11.40 39.67
CA PRO A 204 -13.79 10.02 39.22
C PRO A 204 -15.07 9.62 38.47
N GLY A 205 -14.99 9.47 37.15
CA GLY A 205 -16.10 9.02 36.31
C GLY A 205 -15.61 8.24 35.09
N ASN A 206 -16.29 7.14 34.77
CA ASN A 206 -16.07 6.32 33.58
C ASN A 206 -15.85 7.18 32.32
N VAL A 207 -14.77 6.91 31.57
CA VAL A 207 -14.56 7.50 30.25
C VAL A 207 -15.54 6.84 29.27
N SER A 208 -16.72 7.44 29.09
CA SER A 208 -17.71 6.97 28.12
C SER A 208 -17.23 7.27 26.70
N VAL A 209 -17.11 6.23 25.87
CA VAL A 209 -16.79 6.37 24.45
C VAL A 209 -17.97 7.04 23.75
N THR A 210 -17.73 8.14 23.03
CA THR A 210 -18.81 8.87 22.37
C THR A 210 -19.19 8.24 21.02
N PHE A 211 -20.46 8.37 20.63
CA PHE A 211 -20.96 7.87 19.35
C PHE A 211 -20.20 8.49 18.17
N PHE A 212 -19.88 9.78 18.24
CA PHE A 212 -19.09 10.46 17.22
C PHE A 212 -17.71 9.82 17.05
N THR A 213 -16.97 9.67 18.16
CA THR A 213 -15.59 9.16 18.13
C THR A 213 -15.52 7.70 17.68
N SER A 214 -16.47 6.87 18.09
CA SER A 214 -16.47 5.44 17.80
C SER A 214 -17.10 5.06 16.46
N ARG A 215 -18.09 5.82 15.97
CA ARG A 215 -18.91 5.43 14.81
C ARG A 215 -18.82 6.40 13.64
N VAL A 216 -18.70 7.70 13.88
CA VAL A 216 -18.77 8.71 12.81
C VAL A 216 -17.39 9.12 12.32
N ALA A 217 -16.48 9.44 13.25
CA ALA A 217 -15.12 9.89 12.94
C ALA A 217 -14.33 8.90 12.05
N PRO A 218 -14.41 7.56 12.25
CA PRO A 218 -13.74 6.61 11.36
C PRO A 218 -14.20 6.68 9.90
N ILE A 219 -15.48 6.95 9.67
CA ILE A 219 -16.05 7.07 8.32
C ILE A 219 -15.47 8.31 7.62
N PHE A 220 -15.44 9.46 8.32
CA PHE A 220 -14.82 10.67 7.77
C PHE A 220 -13.32 10.48 7.51
N GLN A 221 -12.63 9.81 8.43
CA GLN A 221 -11.20 9.53 8.29
C GLN A 221 -10.89 8.67 7.06
N ASP A 222 -11.68 7.62 6.83
CA ASP A 222 -11.45 6.68 5.73
C ASP A 222 -11.92 7.24 4.37
N LYS A 223 -13.10 7.86 4.32
CA LYS A 223 -13.75 8.25 3.06
C LYS A 223 -13.55 9.71 2.65
N CYS A 224 -13.24 10.61 3.59
CA CYS A 224 -13.36 12.05 3.36
C CYS A 224 -12.04 12.82 3.54
N VAL A 225 -11.24 12.48 4.56
CA VAL A 225 -10.04 13.24 4.96
C VAL A 225 -8.96 13.29 3.87
N GLN A 226 -8.89 12.30 2.97
CA GLN A 226 -7.93 12.33 1.86
C GLN A 226 -8.09 13.58 0.95
N CYS A 227 -9.31 14.12 0.84
CA CYS A 227 -9.63 15.30 0.04
C CYS A 227 -10.03 16.53 0.87
N HIS A 228 -10.45 16.33 2.12
CA HIS A 228 -10.92 17.35 3.06
C HIS A 228 -10.14 17.27 4.39
N GLY A 229 -8.82 17.14 4.30
CA GLY A 229 -7.91 17.00 5.44
C GLY A 229 -6.93 18.15 5.54
N ALA A 230 -5.98 18.09 6.48
CA ALA A 230 -5.03 19.17 6.72
C ALA A 230 -4.19 19.56 5.49
N GLN A 231 -3.83 18.55 4.68
CA GLN A 231 -2.94 18.72 3.51
C GLN A 231 -3.69 19.05 2.21
N LYS A 232 -4.98 18.73 2.14
CA LYS A 232 -5.83 18.91 0.95
C LYS A 232 -7.22 19.34 1.40
N LYS A 233 -7.62 20.55 1.05
CA LYS A 233 -8.85 21.19 1.55
C LYS A 233 -9.78 21.55 0.39
N LYS A 234 -10.26 20.55 -0.35
CA LYS A 234 -11.21 20.81 -1.44
C LYS A 234 -12.42 21.55 -0.90
N GLY A 235 -12.83 22.62 -1.59
CA GLY A 235 -13.93 23.48 -1.15
C GLY A 235 -13.70 24.17 0.21
N LYS A 236 -12.45 24.39 0.63
CA LYS A 236 -12.07 24.95 1.95
C LYS A 236 -12.63 24.16 3.16
N LEU A 237 -13.03 22.90 2.94
CA LEU A 237 -13.65 22.05 3.95
C LEU A 237 -12.62 21.13 4.60
N ARG A 238 -12.73 20.97 5.93
CA ARG A 238 -11.94 20.06 6.77
C ARG A 238 -12.88 19.11 7.52
N LEU A 239 -12.61 17.81 7.47
CA LEU A 239 -13.45 16.74 8.06
C LEU A 239 -12.67 15.82 9.02
N ASP A 240 -11.48 16.24 9.44
CA ASP A 240 -10.55 15.46 10.26
C ASP A 240 -10.74 15.65 11.78
N THR A 241 -11.46 16.69 12.21
CA THR A 241 -11.83 16.91 13.61
C THR A 241 -13.29 17.34 13.73
N PHE A 242 -13.92 17.09 14.87
CA PHE A 242 -15.31 17.50 15.14
C PHE A 242 -15.52 19.01 14.88
N GLU A 243 -14.66 19.84 15.46
CA GLU A 243 -14.72 21.30 15.29
C GLU A 243 -14.66 21.73 13.82
N ASN A 244 -13.81 21.06 13.03
CA ASN A 244 -13.67 21.35 11.61
C ASN A 244 -14.91 20.94 10.82
N VAL A 245 -15.49 19.78 11.13
CA VAL A 245 -16.75 19.30 10.53
C VAL A 245 -17.87 20.30 10.78
N MET A 246 -18.00 20.79 12.02
CA MET A 246 -19.06 21.74 12.40
C MET A 246 -18.82 23.15 11.85
N ARG A 247 -17.56 23.55 11.62
CA ARG A 247 -17.21 24.87 11.03
C ARG A 247 -17.66 24.99 9.57
N GLY A 248 -17.66 23.89 8.81
CA GLY A 248 -18.04 23.88 7.40
C GLY A 248 -16.96 24.37 6.44
N GLY A 249 -17.38 24.64 5.21
CA GLY A 249 -16.48 24.91 4.07
C GLY A 249 -16.74 26.25 3.39
N LYS A 250 -16.31 26.37 2.13
CA LYS A 250 -16.48 27.55 1.27
C LYS A 250 -17.95 27.97 1.16
N ASP A 251 -18.85 26.99 1.11
CA ASP A 251 -20.29 27.19 0.92
C ASP A 251 -21.06 27.29 2.26
N GLY A 252 -20.34 27.39 3.39
CA GLY A 252 -20.90 27.56 4.72
C GLY A 252 -21.06 26.26 5.51
N VAL A 253 -22.07 26.23 6.39
CA VAL A 253 -22.35 25.12 7.31
C VAL A 253 -22.78 23.87 6.55
N ILE A 254 -22.14 22.73 6.85
CA ILE A 254 -22.41 21.46 6.15
C ILE A 254 -23.22 20.45 6.98
N VAL A 255 -23.27 20.65 8.30
CA VAL A 255 -24.01 19.82 9.26
C VAL A 255 -24.96 20.74 10.02
N LYS A 256 -26.26 20.47 9.91
CA LYS A 256 -27.30 21.12 10.69
C LYS A 256 -27.75 20.14 11.78
N PRO A 257 -27.39 20.37 13.06
CA PRO A 257 -27.85 19.55 14.17
C PRO A 257 -29.37 19.31 14.14
N GLY A 258 -29.79 18.05 14.19
CA GLY A 258 -31.20 17.67 14.18
C GLY A 258 -31.87 17.62 12.80
N ASP A 259 -31.18 18.06 11.74
CA ASP A 259 -31.75 18.15 10.39
C ASP A 259 -30.84 17.46 9.34
N PRO A 260 -30.96 16.12 9.19
CA PRO A 260 -30.22 15.38 8.16
C PRO A 260 -30.52 15.87 6.75
N SER A 261 -31.79 16.11 6.41
CA SER A 261 -32.22 16.50 5.06
C SER A 261 -31.71 17.88 4.67
N GLY A 262 -31.59 18.81 5.61
CA GLY A 262 -31.00 20.13 5.40
C GLY A 262 -29.49 20.19 5.56
N SER A 263 -28.82 19.08 5.89
CA SER A 263 -27.36 18.98 6.01
C SER A 263 -26.71 18.66 4.67
N GLU A 264 -25.85 19.57 4.19
CA GLU A 264 -25.18 19.43 2.90
C GLU A 264 -24.27 18.19 2.84
N VAL A 265 -23.65 17.79 3.97
CA VAL A 265 -22.86 16.55 4.02
C VAL A 265 -23.70 15.32 3.71
N PHE A 266 -24.93 15.27 4.21
CA PHE A 266 -25.84 14.14 4.02
C PHE A 266 -26.37 14.13 2.58
N ARG A 267 -26.82 15.28 2.08
CA ARG A 267 -27.23 15.44 0.68
C ARG A 267 -26.16 14.92 -0.28
N ARG A 268 -24.90 15.36 -0.15
CA ARG A 268 -23.82 14.98 -1.08
C ARG A 268 -23.43 13.50 -1.06
N ILE A 269 -23.50 12.83 0.10
CA ILE A 269 -23.18 11.38 0.18
C ILE A 269 -24.31 10.48 -0.31
N THR A 270 -25.55 11.01 -0.39
CA THR A 270 -26.74 10.29 -0.89
C THR A 270 -27.00 10.48 -2.39
N LEU A 271 -26.33 11.43 -3.05
CA LEU A 271 -26.52 11.68 -4.47
C LEU A 271 -26.05 10.47 -5.32
N PRO A 272 -26.71 10.24 -6.48
CA PRO A 272 -26.23 9.28 -7.48
C PRO A 272 -24.76 9.52 -7.85
N ARG A 273 -23.99 8.44 -8.05
CA ARG A 273 -22.52 8.52 -8.21
C ARG A 273 -22.05 9.21 -9.49
N ASP A 274 -22.92 9.30 -10.48
CA ASP A 274 -22.76 10.01 -11.75
C ASP A 274 -23.03 11.52 -11.63
N ASN A 275 -23.56 11.98 -10.48
CA ASN A 275 -23.78 13.39 -10.25
C ASN A 275 -22.48 14.12 -9.87
N LYS A 276 -22.18 15.24 -10.53
CA LYS A 276 -21.00 16.09 -10.29
C LYS A 276 -20.87 16.61 -8.85
N ASP A 277 -21.99 16.74 -8.13
CA ASP A 277 -22.02 17.21 -6.75
C ASP A 277 -21.94 16.08 -5.72
N ALA A 278 -22.01 14.82 -6.18
CA ALA A 278 -21.87 13.65 -5.33
C ALA A 278 -20.46 13.58 -4.74
N MET A 279 -20.41 13.21 -3.46
CA MET A 279 -19.14 13.01 -2.75
C MET A 279 -19.06 11.57 -2.22
N PRO A 280 -17.91 10.90 -2.35
CA PRO A 280 -16.67 11.32 -3.02
C PRO A 280 -16.81 11.44 -4.55
N ALA A 281 -15.93 12.23 -5.16
CA ALA A 281 -15.90 12.47 -6.61
C ALA A 281 -15.77 11.16 -7.43
N GLU A 282 -16.21 11.22 -8.68
CA GLU A 282 -16.28 10.12 -9.64
C GLU A 282 -15.01 9.24 -9.65
N GLY A 283 -15.20 7.92 -9.60
CA GLY A 283 -14.13 6.92 -9.58
C GLY A 283 -13.58 6.55 -8.19
N LYS A 284 -14.10 7.13 -7.10
CA LYS A 284 -13.76 6.71 -5.73
C LYS A 284 -14.93 5.99 -5.04
N PRO A 285 -14.66 4.93 -4.26
CA PRO A 285 -15.70 4.27 -3.47
C PRO A 285 -16.21 5.23 -2.40
N GLY A 286 -17.51 5.51 -2.42
CA GLY A 286 -18.12 6.31 -1.36
C GLY A 286 -18.62 5.51 -0.17
N PRO A 287 -19.24 6.18 0.80
CA PRO A 287 -19.84 5.52 1.96
C PRO A 287 -20.87 4.47 1.54
N THR A 288 -20.88 3.35 2.25
CA THR A 288 -21.91 2.31 2.19
C THR A 288 -23.22 2.80 2.79
N GLU A 289 -24.34 2.13 2.51
CA GLU A 289 -25.64 2.47 3.08
C GLU A 289 -25.63 2.47 4.63
N ALA A 290 -24.91 1.52 5.25
CA ALA A 290 -24.75 1.46 6.70
C ALA A 290 -23.97 2.66 7.25
N GLU A 291 -22.90 3.07 6.57
CA GLU A 291 -22.11 4.26 6.94
C GLU A 291 -22.93 5.55 6.77
N ILE A 292 -23.69 5.67 5.68
CA ILE A 292 -24.61 6.79 5.46
C ILE A 292 -25.64 6.86 6.59
N LYS A 293 -26.22 5.71 6.99
CA LYS A 293 -27.21 5.65 8.07
C LYS A 293 -26.62 6.05 9.43
N VAL A 294 -25.38 5.69 9.72
CA VAL A 294 -24.70 6.12 10.96
C VAL A 294 -24.50 7.64 10.97
N ILE A 295 -24.12 8.24 9.84
CA ILE A 295 -24.00 9.71 9.74
C ILE A 295 -25.38 10.37 9.88
N GLU A 296 -26.41 9.84 9.23
CA GLU A 296 -27.79 10.32 9.34
C GLU A 296 -28.26 10.36 10.80
N MET A 297 -28.06 9.26 11.53
CA MET A 297 -28.45 9.14 12.94
C MET A 297 -27.70 10.12 13.82
N TRP A 298 -26.38 10.27 13.63
CA TRP A 298 -25.61 11.25 14.38
C TRP A 298 -26.13 12.68 14.18
N ILE A 299 -26.44 13.06 12.93
CA ILE A 299 -27.01 14.38 12.63
C ILE A 299 -28.39 14.53 13.28
N ALA A 300 -29.26 13.53 13.12
CA ALA A 300 -30.61 13.53 13.71
C ALA A 300 -30.58 13.67 15.24
N LEU A 301 -29.56 13.09 15.89
CA LEU A 301 -29.33 13.18 17.34
C LEU A 301 -28.59 14.46 17.76
N GLY A 302 -28.69 15.52 16.96
CA GLY A 302 -28.14 16.84 17.28
C GLY A 302 -26.64 17.00 16.97
N ALA A 303 -26.05 16.11 16.18
CA ALA A 303 -24.63 16.15 15.78
C ALA A 303 -23.67 16.34 16.98
N SER A 304 -23.98 15.71 18.11
CA SER A 304 -23.23 15.90 19.36
C SER A 304 -21.86 15.22 19.33
N GLN A 305 -20.86 15.87 19.93
CA GLN A 305 -19.54 15.28 20.17
C GLN A 305 -19.51 14.37 21.40
N SER A 306 -20.40 14.63 22.37
CA SER A 306 -20.39 14.06 23.72
C SER A 306 -21.44 12.98 23.96
N LEU A 307 -22.37 12.76 23.02
CA LEU A 307 -23.39 11.72 23.14
C LEU A 307 -22.72 10.34 23.32
N ALA A 308 -23.07 9.64 24.39
CA ALA A 308 -22.51 8.33 24.69
C ALA A 308 -22.92 7.31 23.61
N ALA A 309 -22.00 6.41 23.24
CA ALA A 309 -22.26 5.44 22.19
C ALA A 309 -23.39 4.45 22.56
N GLU A 310 -23.53 4.14 23.84
CA GLU A 310 -24.51 3.21 24.41
C GLU A 310 -25.94 3.78 24.37
N GLU A 311 -26.08 5.11 24.39
CA GLU A 311 -27.38 5.79 24.31
C GLU A 311 -27.99 5.70 22.89
N VAL A 312 -27.17 5.43 21.88
CA VAL A 312 -27.61 5.34 20.49
C VAL A 312 -27.99 3.91 20.11
N ARG A 313 -29.29 3.60 20.24
CA ARG A 313 -29.86 2.30 19.84
C ARG A 313 -30.22 2.28 18.34
N GLY A 314 -30.05 1.11 17.70
CA GLY A 314 -30.48 0.87 16.32
C GLY A 314 -29.50 1.33 15.23
N ALA A 315 -28.31 1.81 15.58
CA ALA A 315 -27.29 2.13 14.59
C ALA A 315 -26.79 0.84 13.89
N PRO A 316 -26.85 0.76 12.55
CA PRO A 316 -26.43 -0.44 11.85
C PRO A 316 -24.96 -0.75 12.16
N PRO A 317 -24.59 -2.04 12.27
CA PRO A 317 -23.21 -2.42 12.45
C PRO A 317 -22.42 -1.89 11.26
N LEU A 318 -21.41 -1.06 11.54
CA LEU A 318 -20.44 -0.72 10.51
C LEU A 318 -19.74 -2.02 10.14
N ALA A 319 -19.55 -2.24 8.84
CA ALA A 319 -18.66 -3.31 8.39
C ALA A 319 -17.35 -3.12 9.16
N PRO A 320 -16.84 -4.16 9.85
CA PRO A 320 -15.62 -4.01 10.62
C PRO A 320 -14.53 -3.48 9.68
N PRO A 321 -13.76 -2.46 10.07
CA PRO A 321 -12.93 -1.66 9.16
C PRO A 321 -11.89 -2.53 8.47
N MET A 322 -12.20 -3.12 7.31
CA MET A 322 -11.47 -4.24 6.68
C MET A 322 -10.55 -4.94 7.69
N THR A 323 -11.11 -5.36 8.84
CA THR A 323 -10.26 -5.77 9.95
C THR A 323 -9.62 -7.06 9.50
N ALA A 324 -8.30 -7.13 9.64
CA ALA A 324 -7.46 -8.26 9.32
C ALA A 324 -8.25 -9.56 9.47
N SER A 325 -8.39 -10.30 8.37
CA SER A 325 -8.98 -11.63 8.37
C SER A 325 -8.49 -12.40 9.60
N PRO A 326 -9.36 -13.16 10.29
CA PRO A 326 -8.94 -13.90 11.48
C PRO A 326 -7.68 -14.70 11.16
N PRO A 327 -6.69 -14.73 12.08
CA PRO A 327 -5.39 -15.32 11.80
C PRO A 327 -5.56 -16.75 11.32
N LEU A 328 -4.97 -17.07 10.16
CA LEU A 328 -5.07 -18.41 9.57
C LEU A 328 -4.19 -19.41 10.31
N THR A 329 -3.09 -18.90 10.89
CA THR A 329 -2.04 -19.64 11.59
C THR A 329 -1.51 -18.82 12.76
N ALA A 330 -0.70 -19.43 13.62
CA ALA A 330 0.14 -18.68 14.55
C ALA A 330 1.19 -17.85 13.78
N ASP A 331 1.73 -16.80 14.41
CA ASP A 331 2.81 -16.00 13.84
C ASP A 331 4.02 -16.90 13.47
N TYR A 332 4.42 -16.90 12.20
CA TYR A 332 5.54 -17.73 11.73
C TYR A 332 6.92 -17.17 12.09
N ARG A 333 7.04 -15.87 12.42
CA ARG A 333 8.33 -15.18 12.62
C ARG A 333 9.22 -15.82 13.69
N PRO A 334 8.70 -16.30 14.84
CA PRO A 334 9.52 -17.01 15.82
C PRO A 334 10.17 -18.30 15.30
N ARG A 335 9.70 -18.84 14.17
CA ARG A 335 10.28 -20.02 13.51
C ARG A 335 11.09 -19.67 12.25
N SER A 336 11.45 -18.40 12.04
CA SER A 336 12.18 -17.93 10.84
C SER A 336 13.44 -18.73 10.55
N ASP A 337 14.24 -19.02 11.58
CA ASP A 337 15.53 -19.70 11.44
C ASP A 337 15.31 -21.16 11.00
N LYS A 338 14.29 -21.82 11.56
CA LYS A 338 13.91 -23.17 11.17
C LYS A 338 13.36 -23.22 9.74
N ILE A 339 12.54 -22.22 9.37
CA ILE A 339 12.02 -22.06 8.01
C ILE A 339 13.18 -21.86 7.02
N GLN A 340 14.16 -21.02 7.34
CA GLN A 340 15.32 -20.78 6.50
C GLN A 340 16.18 -22.04 6.35
N ALA A 341 16.44 -22.76 7.45
CA ALA A 341 17.18 -24.03 7.43
C ALA A 341 16.50 -25.06 6.53
N LEU A 342 15.17 -25.24 6.64
CA LEU A 342 14.40 -26.17 5.80
C LEU A 342 14.44 -25.77 4.31
N GLN A 343 14.36 -24.48 3.99
CA GLN A 343 14.48 -24.00 2.61
C GLN A 343 15.87 -24.27 2.04
N SER A 344 16.93 -24.07 2.82
CA SER A 344 18.30 -24.38 2.40
C SER A 344 18.54 -25.87 2.22
N GLU A 345 18.03 -26.71 3.14
CA GLU A 345 18.20 -28.16 3.10
C GLU A 345 17.43 -28.81 1.95
N LEU A 346 16.16 -28.43 1.76
CA LEU A 346 15.27 -29.05 0.78
C LEU A 346 15.26 -28.33 -0.58
N GLY A 347 15.76 -27.10 -0.65
CA GLY A 347 15.66 -26.21 -1.82
C GLY A 347 14.24 -25.72 -2.12
N VAL A 348 13.26 -26.05 -1.28
CA VAL A 348 11.88 -25.54 -1.37
C VAL A 348 11.83 -24.06 -0.99
N ARG A 349 10.75 -23.38 -1.37
CA ARG A 349 10.47 -22.01 -0.91
C ARG A 349 9.24 -22.01 -0.01
N LEU A 350 9.39 -21.43 1.17
CA LEU A 350 8.32 -21.18 2.13
C LEU A 350 8.14 -19.67 2.23
N VAL A 351 7.21 -19.15 1.43
CA VAL A 351 7.01 -17.70 1.30
C VAL A 351 5.79 -17.23 2.09
N PRO A 352 5.82 -16.03 2.69
CA PRO A 352 4.63 -15.46 3.33
C PRO A 352 3.47 -15.34 2.34
N ARG A 353 2.26 -15.75 2.77
CA ARG A 353 1.04 -15.59 1.97
C ARG A 353 0.66 -14.13 1.79
N SER A 354 0.94 -13.30 2.80
CA SER A 354 0.72 -11.85 2.78
C SER A 354 1.74 -11.14 3.68
N GLN A 355 1.61 -9.82 3.82
CA GLN A 355 2.39 -9.04 4.78
C GLN A 355 2.02 -9.32 6.24
N ASN A 356 0.86 -9.94 6.50
CA ASN A 356 0.44 -10.33 7.84
C ASN A 356 1.06 -11.70 8.21
N PRO A 357 1.90 -11.78 9.25
CA PRO A 357 2.59 -13.01 9.60
C PRO A 357 1.66 -14.14 10.09
N THR A 358 0.41 -13.83 10.44
CA THR A 358 -0.56 -14.86 10.84
C THR A 358 -1.34 -15.45 9.67
N ASP A 359 -1.18 -14.92 8.45
CA ASP A 359 -1.80 -15.49 7.25
C ASP A 359 -1.08 -16.75 6.75
N GLY A 360 0.06 -17.08 7.36
CA GLY A 360 0.82 -18.30 7.12
C GLY A 360 1.69 -18.27 5.87
N LEU A 361 2.10 -19.46 5.46
CA LEU A 361 3.11 -19.69 4.43
C LEU A 361 2.54 -20.46 3.23
N ILE A 362 3.13 -20.18 2.07
CA ILE A 362 2.92 -20.92 0.83
C ILE A 362 4.17 -21.78 0.60
N LEU A 363 3.99 -23.09 0.51
CA LEU A 363 5.02 -24.03 0.09
C LEU A 363 5.08 -24.07 -1.44
N ARG A 364 6.18 -23.58 -2.02
CA ARG A 364 6.44 -23.60 -3.46
C ARG A 364 7.59 -24.55 -3.77
N THR A 365 7.32 -25.48 -4.69
CA THR A 365 8.29 -26.52 -5.08
C THR A 365 8.74 -26.40 -6.54
N VAL A 366 8.36 -25.33 -7.23
CA VAL A 366 8.65 -25.09 -8.66
C VAL A 366 10.12 -25.30 -9.02
N SER A 367 11.05 -24.91 -8.16
CA SER A 367 12.50 -25.03 -8.38
C SER A 367 13.09 -26.41 -8.03
N VAL A 368 12.31 -27.29 -7.39
CA VAL A 368 12.78 -28.58 -6.85
C VAL A 368 11.79 -29.73 -7.11
N ARG A 369 10.95 -29.62 -8.14
CA ARG A 369 9.88 -30.59 -8.43
C ARG A 369 10.36 -32.05 -8.41
N GLU A 370 11.46 -32.33 -9.10
CA GLU A 370 12.08 -33.67 -9.19
C GLU A 370 12.72 -34.19 -7.90
N ARG A 371 12.94 -33.32 -6.91
CA ARG A 371 13.58 -33.61 -5.63
C ARG A 371 12.60 -33.54 -4.45
N CYS A 372 11.40 -33.00 -4.67
CA CYS A 372 10.36 -32.96 -3.67
C CYS A 372 9.57 -34.28 -3.72
N ASP A 373 9.88 -35.17 -2.79
CA ASP A 373 9.24 -36.48 -2.60
C ASP A 373 8.58 -36.57 -1.21
N ASP A 374 8.10 -37.77 -0.86
CA ASP A 374 7.43 -38.01 0.42
C ASP A 374 8.35 -37.76 1.63
N ALA A 375 9.65 -38.03 1.50
CA ALA A 375 10.63 -37.77 2.56
C ALA A 375 10.84 -36.27 2.77
N ALA A 376 10.85 -35.47 1.69
CA ALA A 376 10.90 -34.02 1.78
C ALA A 376 9.69 -33.46 2.56
N LEU A 377 8.48 -34.00 2.33
CA LEU A 377 7.28 -33.60 3.09
C LEU A 377 7.39 -33.95 4.58
N VAL A 378 7.96 -35.11 4.94
CA VAL A 378 8.20 -35.49 6.35
C VAL A 378 9.08 -34.46 7.05
N LYS A 379 10.14 -33.97 6.39
CA LYS A 379 11.01 -32.93 6.95
C LYS A 379 10.30 -31.59 7.17
N LEU A 380 9.19 -31.31 6.47
CA LEU A 380 8.38 -30.11 6.64
C LEU A 380 7.36 -30.19 7.79
N ALA A 381 7.18 -31.36 8.42
CA ALA A 381 6.25 -31.55 9.54
C ALA A 381 6.40 -30.52 10.68
N PRO A 382 7.61 -30.08 11.10
CA PRO A 382 7.77 -29.08 12.17
C PRO A 382 7.14 -27.71 11.88
N VAL A 383 6.88 -27.39 10.61
CA VAL A 383 6.25 -26.14 10.16
C VAL A 383 4.89 -26.37 9.50
N ALA A 384 4.35 -27.59 9.54
CA ALA A 384 3.08 -27.96 8.94
C ALA A 384 1.90 -27.05 9.36
N SER A 385 1.86 -26.66 10.65
CA SER A 385 0.82 -25.76 11.18
C SER A 385 0.90 -24.33 10.64
N LEU A 386 1.99 -23.95 9.98
CA LEU A 386 2.19 -22.61 9.40
C LEU A 386 1.89 -22.59 7.89
N ILE A 387 1.77 -23.74 7.24
CA ILE A 387 1.54 -23.84 5.80
C ILE A 387 0.04 -23.81 5.53
N VAL A 388 -0.37 -22.86 4.69
CA VAL A 388 -1.77 -22.63 4.30
C VAL A 388 -2.00 -23.00 2.85
N ASP A 389 -1.01 -22.79 1.98
CA ASP A 389 -1.09 -23.17 0.58
C ASP A 389 0.13 -24.04 0.21
N ALA A 390 -0.09 -25.10 -0.57
CA ALA A 390 0.97 -25.98 -1.03
C ALA A 390 0.88 -26.22 -2.54
N GLU A 391 1.92 -25.80 -3.24
CA GLU A 391 2.12 -25.99 -4.68
C GLU A 391 3.07 -27.17 -4.90
N LEU A 392 2.50 -28.35 -5.08
CA LEU A 392 3.22 -29.62 -5.26
C LEU A 392 3.05 -30.19 -6.67
N ALA A 393 2.63 -29.35 -7.62
CA ALA A 393 2.45 -29.74 -9.01
C ALA A 393 3.75 -30.31 -9.61
N ARG A 394 3.63 -31.45 -10.30
CA ARG A 394 4.71 -32.18 -10.98
C ARG A 394 5.84 -32.65 -10.04
N THR A 395 5.56 -32.80 -8.75
CA THR A 395 6.53 -33.34 -7.78
C THR A 395 6.53 -34.87 -7.78
N LYS A 396 7.52 -35.48 -7.09
CA LYS A 396 7.58 -36.94 -6.86
C LYS A 396 6.78 -37.39 -5.64
N VAL A 397 5.86 -36.56 -5.16
CA VAL A 397 4.98 -36.90 -4.05
C VAL A 397 3.99 -37.99 -4.48
N THR A 398 3.84 -38.99 -3.61
CA THR A 398 2.93 -40.13 -3.79
C THR A 398 1.89 -40.18 -2.67
N ASP A 399 1.02 -41.19 -2.68
CA ASP A 399 0.04 -41.41 -1.61
C ASP A 399 0.70 -41.51 -0.22
N GLY A 400 1.96 -41.95 -0.14
CA GLY A 400 2.76 -41.95 1.09
C GLY A 400 2.94 -40.54 1.68
N GLY A 401 3.22 -39.55 0.83
CA GLY A 401 3.36 -38.15 1.22
C GLY A 401 2.05 -37.52 1.70
N LEU A 402 0.90 -37.99 1.20
CA LEU A 402 -0.41 -37.50 1.66
C LEU A 402 -0.69 -37.85 3.13
N LYS A 403 -0.07 -38.92 3.67
CA LYS A 403 -0.11 -39.20 5.11
C LYS A 403 0.49 -38.05 5.91
N THR A 404 1.62 -37.52 5.48
CA THR A 404 2.25 -36.36 6.12
C THR A 404 1.44 -35.09 5.89
N LEU A 405 0.99 -34.83 4.66
CA LEU A 405 0.18 -33.64 4.36
C LEU A 405 -1.13 -33.59 5.14
N SER A 406 -1.69 -34.72 5.54
CA SER A 406 -2.88 -34.75 6.41
C SER A 406 -2.68 -34.06 7.77
N THR A 407 -1.44 -33.82 8.19
CA THR A 407 -1.09 -33.09 9.43
C THR A 407 -1.05 -31.57 9.25
N PHE A 408 -1.18 -31.07 8.02
CA PHE A 408 -1.09 -29.65 7.69
C PHE A 408 -2.46 -29.00 7.94
N SER A 409 -2.85 -28.92 9.21
CA SER A 409 -4.22 -28.60 9.67
C SER A 409 -4.77 -27.24 9.21
N ASN A 410 -3.90 -26.35 8.73
CA ASN A 410 -4.25 -25.02 8.24
C ASN A 410 -4.28 -24.92 6.70
N LEU A 411 -4.09 -26.04 5.99
CA LEU A 411 -4.08 -26.08 4.53
C LEU A 411 -5.46 -25.72 3.96
N ARG A 412 -5.47 -24.73 3.07
CA ARG A 412 -6.64 -24.19 2.36
C ARG A 412 -6.54 -24.40 0.86
N SER A 413 -5.34 -24.35 0.27
CA SER A 413 -5.11 -24.65 -1.13
C SER A 413 -4.05 -25.73 -1.29
N LEU A 414 -4.35 -26.76 -2.08
CA LEU A 414 -3.42 -27.84 -2.38
C LEU A 414 -3.44 -28.13 -3.88
N ASP A 415 -2.29 -28.00 -4.52
CA ASP A 415 -2.08 -28.38 -5.91
C ASP A 415 -1.20 -29.63 -5.99
N LEU A 416 -1.79 -30.73 -6.45
CA LEU A 416 -1.15 -32.03 -6.67
C LEU A 416 -1.17 -32.39 -8.16
N SER A 417 -1.35 -31.42 -9.06
CA SER A 417 -1.45 -31.72 -10.49
C SER A 417 -0.20 -32.42 -11.03
N HIS A 418 -0.38 -33.38 -11.93
CA HIS A 418 0.70 -34.17 -12.54
C HIS A 418 1.58 -34.90 -11.52
N THR A 419 0.99 -35.50 -10.48
CA THR A 419 1.68 -36.33 -9.49
C THR A 419 1.17 -37.77 -9.54
N ALA A 420 1.86 -38.70 -8.86
CA ALA A 420 1.48 -40.12 -8.80
C ALA A 420 0.38 -40.43 -7.78
N ILE A 421 -0.46 -39.44 -7.44
CA ILE A 421 -1.54 -39.57 -6.45
C ILE A 421 -2.69 -40.42 -7.00
N THR A 422 -3.26 -41.27 -6.15
CA THR A 422 -4.43 -42.10 -6.45
C THR A 422 -5.57 -41.86 -5.47
N SER A 423 -6.72 -42.49 -5.72
CA SER A 423 -7.88 -42.46 -4.82
C SER A 423 -7.58 -42.98 -3.41
N VAL A 424 -6.53 -43.81 -3.23
CA VAL A 424 -6.10 -44.29 -1.91
C VAL A 424 -5.55 -43.14 -1.08
N GLY A 425 -4.66 -42.33 -1.64
CA GLY A 425 -4.09 -41.18 -0.96
C GLY A 425 -5.11 -40.08 -0.70
N VAL A 426 -6.03 -39.82 -1.64
CA VAL A 426 -7.08 -38.80 -1.47
C VAL A 426 -7.94 -39.04 -0.22
N ARG A 427 -8.14 -40.30 0.20
CA ARG A 427 -8.87 -40.60 1.46
C ARG A 427 -8.25 -39.94 2.68
N LEU A 428 -6.93 -39.77 2.70
CA LEU A 428 -6.19 -39.15 3.80
C LEU A 428 -6.41 -37.63 3.88
N LEU A 429 -6.81 -36.98 2.77
CA LEU A 429 -7.14 -35.56 2.71
C LEU A 429 -8.50 -35.24 3.35
N SER A 430 -9.29 -36.26 3.70
CA SER A 430 -10.53 -36.11 4.47
C SER A 430 -10.33 -35.38 5.80
N ARG A 431 -9.14 -35.45 6.41
CA ARG A 431 -8.79 -34.76 7.67
C ARG A 431 -8.51 -33.27 7.53
N LEU A 432 -8.35 -32.76 6.31
CA LEU A 432 -8.07 -31.34 6.05
C LEU A 432 -9.38 -30.54 5.99
N ASP A 433 -9.95 -30.22 7.15
CA ASP A 433 -11.28 -29.57 7.26
C ASP A 433 -11.31 -28.14 6.74
N LYS A 434 -10.14 -27.50 6.63
CA LYS A 434 -9.98 -26.13 6.14
C LYS A 434 -9.70 -26.05 4.64
N LEU A 435 -9.62 -27.19 3.94
CA LEU A 435 -9.29 -27.22 2.52
C LEU A 435 -10.42 -26.61 1.67
N GLU A 436 -10.09 -25.56 0.92
CA GLU A 436 -11.01 -24.81 0.06
C GLU A 436 -10.76 -25.06 -1.42
N THR A 437 -9.53 -25.39 -1.80
CA THR A 437 -9.14 -25.64 -3.18
C THR A 437 -8.25 -26.86 -3.26
N LEU A 438 -8.60 -27.78 -4.16
CA LEU A 438 -7.83 -28.98 -4.43
C LEU A 438 -7.69 -29.19 -5.95
N ASN A 439 -6.46 -29.23 -6.44
CA ASN A 439 -6.16 -29.55 -7.83
C ASN A 439 -5.56 -30.96 -7.95
N LEU A 440 -6.26 -31.85 -8.63
CA LEU A 440 -5.87 -33.23 -8.90
C LEU A 440 -5.70 -33.48 -10.40
N THR A 441 -5.50 -32.44 -11.20
CA THR A 441 -5.37 -32.55 -12.66
C THR A 441 -4.25 -33.54 -13.04
N ALA A 442 -4.49 -34.44 -14.00
CA ALA A 442 -3.52 -35.43 -14.47
C ALA A 442 -2.96 -36.32 -13.34
N THR A 443 -3.84 -36.84 -12.48
CA THR A 443 -3.52 -37.81 -11.41
C THR A 443 -4.28 -39.12 -11.61
N GLY A 444 -3.90 -40.17 -10.87
CA GLY A 444 -4.54 -41.49 -10.92
C GLY A 444 -5.85 -41.61 -10.13
N VAL A 445 -6.50 -40.50 -9.79
CA VAL A 445 -7.74 -40.46 -8.99
C VAL A 445 -8.94 -40.88 -9.84
N ASP A 446 -9.80 -41.72 -9.27
CA ASP A 446 -11.06 -42.23 -9.84
C ASP A 446 -12.29 -41.76 -9.03
N ASP A 447 -13.48 -42.17 -9.47
CA ASP A 447 -14.76 -41.77 -8.86
C ASP A 447 -14.87 -42.14 -7.37
N THR A 448 -14.18 -43.20 -6.92
CA THR A 448 -14.18 -43.60 -5.51
C THR A 448 -13.46 -42.59 -4.63
N GLY A 449 -12.42 -41.95 -5.15
CA GLY A 449 -11.67 -40.90 -4.45
C GLY A 449 -12.49 -39.60 -4.37
N VAL A 450 -13.15 -39.23 -5.45
CA VAL A 450 -13.97 -38.00 -5.52
C VAL A 450 -15.22 -38.08 -4.65
N ALA A 451 -15.86 -39.26 -4.55
CA ALA A 451 -17.03 -39.46 -3.70
C ALA A 451 -16.78 -39.03 -2.24
N LEU A 452 -15.56 -39.25 -1.73
CA LEU A 452 -15.16 -38.89 -0.36
C LEU A 452 -14.96 -37.38 -0.17
N LEU A 453 -14.70 -36.64 -1.24
CA LEU A 453 -14.50 -35.19 -1.18
C LEU A 453 -15.83 -34.42 -1.18
N ARG A 454 -16.93 -35.05 -1.64
CA ARG A 454 -18.26 -34.41 -1.72
C ARG A 454 -18.79 -33.92 -0.37
N HIS A 455 -18.39 -34.55 0.73
CA HIS A 455 -18.84 -34.20 2.06
C HIS A 455 -17.99 -33.11 2.74
N LYS A 456 -16.97 -32.56 2.07
CA LYS A 456 -16.12 -31.51 2.66
C LYS A 456 -16.81 -30.14 2.56
N ALA A 457 -17.41 -29.71 3.68
CA ALA A 457 -18.19 -28.47 3.77
C ALA A 457 -17.46 -27.18 3.31
N ARG A 458 -16.12 -27.15 3.34
CA ARG A 458 -15.32 -25.98 2.96
C ARG A 458 -14.69 -26.06 1.57
N LEU A 459 -14.75 -27.20 0.89
CA LEU A 459 -14.13 -27.37 -0.42
C LEU A 459 -14.98 -26.63 -1.47
N LYS A 460 -14.44 -25.54 -2.01
CA LYS A 460 -15.12 -24.67 -2.98
C LYS A 460 -14.75 -25.00 -4.42
N ARG A 461 -13.50 -25.42 -4.64
CA ARG A 461 -12.94 -25.69 -5.97
C ARG A 461 -12.22 -27.03 -6.00
N LEU A 462 -12.61 -27.87 -6.95
CA LEU A 462 -12.02 -29.17 -7.19
C LEU A 462 -11.72 -29.32 -8.69
N TYR A 463 -10.44 -29.53 -9.04
CA TYR A 463 -10.02 -29.70 -10.44
C TYR A 463 -9.66 -31.15 -10.70
N LEU A 464 -10.34 -31.77 -11.68
CA LEU A 464 -10.25 -33.21 -11.99
C LEU A 464 -9.91 -33.49 -13.47
N PHE A 465 -9.35 -32.52 -14.18
CA PHE A 465 -9.00 -32.69 -15.60
C PHE A 465 -7.98 -33.82 -15.78
N GLU A 466 -8.11 -34.64 -16.82
CA GLU A 466 -7.20 -35.76 -17.12
C GLU A 466 -7.02 -36.76 -15.95
N THR A 467 -8.06 -36.92 -15.12
CA THR A 467 -8.11 -37.97 -14.10
C THR A 467 -8.83 -39.22 -14.63
N LYS A 468 -8.89 -40.29 -13.83
CA LYS A 468 -9.67 -41.51 -14.13
C LYS A 468 -11.14 -41.42 -13.72
N CYS A 469 -11.62 -40.23 -13.34
CA CYS A 469 -13.02 -40.02 -12.96
C CYS A 469 -13.92 -40.04 -14.19
N THR A 470 -15.03 -40.76 -14.12
CA THR A 470 -16.04 -40.81 -15.19
C THR A 470 -17.14 -39.78 -15.00
N VAL A 471 -17.33 -39.28 -13.76
CA VAL A 471 -18.33 -38.27 -13.43
C VAL A 471 -17.66 -36.90 -13.29
N HIS A 472 -17.96 -35.97 -14.20
CA HIS A 472 -17.63 -34.56 -14.02
C HIS A 472 -18.52 -33.99 -12.89
N SER A 473 -18.03 -33.99 -11.65
CA SER A 473 -18.80 -33.49 -10.51
C SER A 473 -19.13 -32.00 -10.67
N GLU A 474 -20.37 -31.61 -10.37
CA GLU A 474 -20.95 -30.24 -10.46
C GLU A 474 -20.30 -29.17 -9.54
N LEU A 475 -19.09 -29.40 -9.03
CA LEU A 475 -18.32 -28.39 -8.29
C LEU A 475 -17.70 -27.45 -9.31
N GLN A 476 -18.08 -26.16 -9.26
CA GLN A 476 -17.75 -25.10 -10.23
C GLN A 476 -16.38 -25.25 -10.89
N THR A 477 -16.37 -25.83 -12.09
CA THR A 477 -15.21 -25.86 -12.98
C THR A 477 -15.05 -24.47 -13.61
N GLU A 478 -14.29 -23.60 -12.97
CA GLU A 478 -13.80 -22.39 -13.64
C GLU A 478 -12.78 -22.80 -14.71
N LYS A 479 -13.15 -22.60 -15.99
CA LYS A 479 -12.22 -22.66 -17.12
C LYS A 479 -11.24 -21.49 -17.00
N GLN A 480 -10.03 -21.76 -16.51
CA GLN A 480 -8.94 -20.82 -16.64
C GLN A 480 -8.50 -20.82 -18.12
N LYS A 481 -8.93 -19.79 -18.87
CA LYS A 481 -8.41 -19.53 -20.23
C LYS A 481 -6.90 -19.33 -20.14
N ARG A 482 -6.18 -20.06 -21.00
CA ARG A 482 -4.73 -19.98 -21.18
C ARG A 482 -4.26 -18.56 -21.49
#